data_AF-A0A350J2L9-F1
#
_entry.id   AF-A0A350J2L9-F1
#
_cell.length_a   1.000
_cell.length_b   1.000
_cell.length_c   1.000
_cell.angle_alpha   90.00
_cell.angle_beta   90.00
_cell.angle_gamma   90.00
#
_symmetry.space_group_name_H-M   'P 1'
#
loop_
_entity.id
_entity.type
_entity.pdbx_description
1 polymer ?
#
loop_
_entity_poly.entity_id
_entity_poly.type
_entity_poly.pdbx_seq_one_letter_code
_entity_poly.pdbx_strand_id
1 'polypeptide(L)' 'MQSKGLIFLVLFSFLGLSGCEKSMNITDEALSGYIEACLSNDNLSPGMAVACGNYQKECQRRGKATGNYFC' A
#
# COMPACT_ATOMS: atom_id res chain seq x y z
N MET A 1 -42.71 -7.45 -4.99
CA MET A 1 -41.90 -6.30 -4.48
C MET A 1 -40.59 -6.75 -3.79
N GLN A 2 -39.97 -7.89 -4.15
CA GLN A 2 -38.79 -8.42 -3.44
C GLN A 2 -37.43 -8.15 -4.13
N SER A 3 -37.40 -7.86 -5.43
CA SER A 3 -36.13 -7.74 -6.19
C SER A 3 -35.33 -6.45 -5.92
N LYS A 4 -36.00 -5.34 -5.55
CA LYS A 4 -35.35 -4.04 -5.38
C LYS A 4 -34.42 -3.99 -4.15
N GLY A 5 -34.80 -4.66 -3.06
CA GLY A 5 -34.01 -4.67 -1.82
C GLY A 5 -32.68 -5.42 -1.95
N LEU A 6 -32.67 -6.51 -2.73
CA LEU A 6 -31.46 -7.31 -2.98
C LEU A 6 -30.41 -6.50 -3.76
N ILE A 7 -30.85 -5.71 -4.75
CA ILE A 7 -29.97 -4.86 -5.56
C ILE A 7 -29.29 -3.80 -4.68
N PHE A 8 -30.02 -3.17 -3.77
CA PHE A 8 -29.44 -2.18 -2.85
C PHE A 8 -28.44 -2.78 -1.87
N LEU A 9 -28.68 -4.00 -1.37
CA LEU A 9 -27.79 -4.70 -0.45
C LEU A 9 -26.48 -5.12 -1.13
N VAL A 10 -26.56 -5.55 -2.39
CA VAL A 10 -25.38 -5.83 -3.23
C VAL A 10 -24.58 -4.56 -3.49
N LEU A 11 -25.24 -3.44 -3.84
CA LEU A 11 -24.57 -2.16 -4.08
C LEU A 11 -23.82 -1.64 -2.84
N PHE A 12 -24.42 -1.77 -1.65
CA PHE A 12 -23.82 -1.32 -0.39
C PHE A 12 -22.58 -2.16 0.01
N SER A 13 -22.55 -3.43 -0.40
CA SER A 13 -21.43 -4.33 -0.13
C SER A 13 -20.16 -3.96 -0.91
N PHE A 14 -20.29 -3.31 -2.08
CA PHE A 14 -19.14 -2.91 -2.90
C PHE A 14 -18.48 -1.59 -2.46
N LEU A 15 -19.21 -0.72 -1.77
CA LEU A 15 -18.69 0.58 -1.30
C LEU A 15 -17.66 0.43 -0.15
N GLY A 16 -17.75 -0.66 0.61
CA GLY A 16 -16.84 -0.93 1.74
C GLY A 16 -15.49 -1.56 1.36
N LEU A 17 -15.26 -1.93 0.09
CA LEU A 17 -14.02 -2.57 -0.36
C LEU A 17 -12.94 -1.59 -0.84
N SER A 18 -13.16 -0.28 -0.77
CA SER A 18 -12.08 0.69 -0.91
C SER A 18 -11.21 0.64 0.35
N GLY A 19 -10.28 -0.32 0.34
CA GLY A 19 -9.43 -0.67 1.47
C GLY A 19 -8.69 0.52 2.05
N CYS A 20 -8.60 0.54 3.38
CA CYS A 20 -7.82 1.51 4.14
C CYS A 20 -6.33 1.30 3.80
N GLU A 21 -5.80 2.05 2.82
CA GLU A 21 -4.37 2.05 2.53
C GLU A 21 -3.65 2.81 3.66
N LYS A 22 -2.92 2.07 4.50
CA LYS A 22 -2.11 2.68 5.57
C LYS A 22 -0.90 3.36 4.96
N SER A 23 -0.96 4.69 4.83
CA SER A 23 0.19 5.50 4.44
C SER A 23 1.27 5.50 5.53
N MET A 24 2.54 5.48 5.14
CA MET A 24 3.64 5.74 6.08
C MET A 24 3.99 7.22 6.14
N ASN A 25 4.12 7.74 7.36
CA ASN A 25 4.62 9.09 7.61
C ASN A 25 6.16 9.09 7.68
N ILE A 26 6.80 9.00 6.52
CA ILE A 26 8.25 9.07 6.35
C ILE A 26 8.58 10.01 5.17
N THR A 27 9.75 10.64 5.20
CA THR A 27 10.23 11.50 4.11
C THR A 27 10.58 10.67 2.87
N ASP A 28 10.62 11.31 1.71
CA ASP A 28 11.04 10.63 0.46
C ASP A 28 12.49 10.12 0.56
N GLU A 29 13.39 10.93 1.11
CA GLU A 29 14.80 10.57 1.35
C GLU A 29 14.95 9.36 2.28
N ALA A 30 14.12 9.27 3.33
CA ALA A 30 14.16 8.12 4.22
C ALA A 30 13.62 6.88 3.51
N LEU A 31 12.54 7.02 2.74
CA LEU A 31 11.94 5.92 2.00
C LEU A 31 12.91 5.32 0.98
N SER A 32 13.60 6.15 0.20
CA SER A 32 14.61 5.68 -0.76
C SER A 32 15.78 4.99 -0.06
N GLY A 33 16.32 5.58 1.01
CA GLY A 33 17.40 4.97 1.78
C GLY A 33 17.01 3.61 2.38
N TYR A 34 15.76 3.44 2.84
CA TYR A 34 15.28 2.15 3.32
C TYR A 34 15.12 1.12 2.20
N ILE A 35 14.63 1.52 1.03
CA ILE A 35 14.52 0.63 -0.12
C ILE A 35 15.91 0.18 -0.59
N GLU A 36 16.86 1.09 -0.69
CA GLU A 36 18.24 0.77 -1.03
C GLU A 36 18.85 -0.22 -0.03
N ALA A 37 18.68 0.03 1.27
CA ALA A 37 19.14 -0.89 2.32
C ALA A 37 18.50 -2.28 2.16
N CYS A 38 17.20 -2.34 1.83
CA CYS A 38 16.49 -3.58 1.57
C CYS A 38 16.99 -4.34 0.33
N LEU A 39 17.43 -3.62 -0.71
CA LEU A 39 17.96 -4.22 -1.95
C LEU A 39 19.41 -4.66 -1.81
N SER A 40 20.19 -3.98 -0.97
CA SER A 40 21.61 -4.27 -0.74
C SER A 40 21.90 -5.43 0.22
N ASN A 41 20.88 -5.91 0.95
CA ASN A 41 21.05 -6.89 2.01
C ASN A 41 20.28 -8.19 1.70
N ASP A 42 21.02 -9.25 1.37
CA ASP A 42 20.47 -10.57 1.07
C ASP A 42 20.04 -11.35 2.34
N ASN A 43 20.42 -10.91 3.54
CA ASN A 43 20.17 -11.58 4.81
C ASN A 43 19.29 -10.74 5.74
N LEU A 44 18.07 -10.45 5.27
CA LEU A 44 17.09 -9.73 6.07
C LEU A 44 16.50 -10.63 7.16
N SER A 45 16.36 -10.08 8.38
CA SER A 45 15.53 -10.73 9.39
C SER A 45 14.07 -10.78 8.91
N PRO A 46 13.24 -11.73 9.39
CA PRO A 46 11.84 -11.81 8.99
C PRO A 46 11.07 -10.49 9.21
N GLY A 47 11.36 -9.77 10.29
CA GLY A 47 10.76 -8.46 10.56
C GLY A 47 11.19 -7.39 9.55
N MET A 48 12.46 -7.37 9.16
CA MET A 48 12.95 -6.44 8.14
C MET A 48 12.40 -6.78 6.76
N ALA A 49 12.27 -8.05 6.38
CA ALA A 49 11.66 -8.43 5.11
C ALA A 49 10.22 -7.91 4.98
N VAL A 50 9.44 -7.97 6.07
CA VAL A 50 8.09 -7.37 6.11
C VAL A 50 8.15 -5.85 5.97
N ALA A 51 9.08 -5.19 6.67
CA ALA A 51 9.27 -3.74 6.56
C ALA A 51 9.64 -3.32 5.12
N CYS A 52 10.55 -4.05 4.46
CA CYS A 52 10.93 -3.84 3.06
C CYS A 52 9.74 -3.92 2.11
N GLY A 53 8.87 -4.93 2.30
CA GLY A 53 7.63 -5.03 1.54
C GLY A 53 6.69 -3.84 1.77
N ASN A 54 6.68 -3.26 2.97
CA ASN A 54 5.89 -2.06 3.27
C ASN A 54 6.49 -0.80 2.64
N TYR A 55 7.82 -0.65 2.64
CA TYR A 55 8.50 0.46 1.95
C TYR A 55 8.22 0.44 0.44
N GLN A 56 8.34 -0.72 -0.20
CA GLN A 56 7.99 -0.87 -1.62
C GLN A 56 6.52 -0.53 -1.90
N LYS A 57 5.58 -0.97 -1.05
CA LYS A 57 4.15 -0.63 -1.19
C LYS A 57 3.91 0.87 -1.05
N GLU A 58 4.56 1.54 -0.11
CA GLU A 58 4.45 2.98 0.06
C GLU A 58 5.03 3.74 -1.15
N CYS A 59 6.15 3.29 -1.69
CA CYS A 59 6.71 3.85 -2.92
C CYS A 59 5.72 3.74 -4.08
N GLN A 60 5.13 2.55 -4.28
CA GLN A 60 4.10 2.33 -5.30
C GLN A 60 2.85 3.19 -5.06
N ARG A 61 2.44 3.37 -3.80
CA ARG A 61 1.30 4.22 -3.42
C ARG A 61 1.56 5.68 -3.77
N ARG A 62 2.74 6.21 -3.42
CA ARG A 62 3.17 7.57 -3.77
C ARG A 62 3.23 7.74 -5.28
N GLY A 63 3.84 6.78 -5.99
CA GLY A 63 3.91 6.82 -7.45
C GLY A 63 2.55 6.78 -8.14
N LYS A 64 1.58 6.01 -7.63
CA LYS A 64 0.20 6.06 -8.14
C LYS A 64 -0.47 7.41 -7.89
N ALA A 65 -0.17 8.07 -6.77
CA ALA A 65 -0.77 9.34 -6.39
C ALA A 65 -0.15 10.55 -7.09
N THR A 66 1.17 10.56 -7.30
CA THR A 66 1.93 11.70 -7.82
C THR A 66 2.45 11.50 -9.25
N GLY A 67 2.45 10.26 -9.75
CA GLY A 67 3.16 9.86 -10.97
C GLY A 67 4.67 9.64 -10.78
N ASN A 68 5.21 9.89 -9.59
CA ASN A 68 6.64 9.75 -9.30
C ASN A 68 6.93 8.48 -8.50
N TYR A 69 7.58 7.51 -9.16
CA TYR A 69 7.99 6.23 -8.56
C TYR A 69 9.45 6.23 -8.10
N PHE A 70 10.12 7.39 -8.06
CA PHE A 70 11.47 7.48 -7.52
C PHE A 70 11.47 7.31 -6.01
N CYS A 71 11.77 6.08 -5.63
CA CYS A 71 12.20 5.58 -4.35
C CYS A 71 13.07 4.33 -4.64
#